data_AF-A0A9D2J1W5-F1
#
_entry.id   AF-A0A9D2J1W5-F1
#
_cell.length_a   1.000
_cell.length_b   1.000
_cell.length_c   1.000
_cell.angle_alpha   90.00
_cell.angle_beta   90.00
_cell.angle_gamma   90.00
#
_symmetry.space_group_name_H-M   'P 1'
#
loop_
_entity.id
_entity.type
_entity.pdbx_description
1 polymer ?
#
loop_
_entity_poly.entity_id
_entity_poly.type
_entity_poly.pdbx_seq_one_letter_code
_entity_poly.pdbx_strand_id
1 'polypeptide(L)'
;MKLNIELIQDEYDHTLSRRVSLLMFCYLNLCTKAEPAALLSVPVTMGGKSYGLEEVAEVMLLNKDQFILVPKKNAYISVILRGLMKEHPEFKNEIKAFDGEKLLNPDDVEDENPILLILSTIPEVNKDRYDALLKAVDIFYDKCKVEMEKYKANYTAQLVQALENNTSENPDEAKDKLEQTNDTYTKMRDELKEKKIKEVEDAYQRYLAKETEEENLRKEEEEARGEKAGFSLNMLIEDNEE
;
A
#
# COMPACT_ATOMS: atom_id res chain seq x y z
N MET A 1 1.34 -43.84 15.13
CA MET A 1 2.14 -42.66 15.50
C MET A 1 1.28 -41.85 16.46
N LYS A 2 1.74 -41.58 17.69
CA LYS A 2 0.95 -40.76 18.63
C LYS A 2 0.97 -39.31 18.13
N LEU A 3 -0.19 -38.72 17.92
CA LEU A 3 -0.32 -37.28 17.67
C LEU A 3 0.00 -36.55 18.97
N ASN A 4 0.88 -35.55 18.91
CA ASN A 4 1.25 -34.71 20.05
C ASN A 4 0.34 -33.47 20.07
N ILE A 5 -0.39 -33.26 21.16
CA ILE A 5 -1.39 -32.19 21.29
C ILE A 5 -0.71 -30.82 21.29
N GLU A 6 0.42 -30.66 21.99
CA GLU A 6 1.18 -29.40 21.99
C GLU A 6 1.62 -29.01 20.57
N LEU A 7 2.13 -29.99 19.80
CA LEU A 7 2.56 -29.74 18.42
C LEU A 7 1.39 -29.29 17.53
N ILE A 8 0.21 -29.91 17.67
CA ILE A 8 -1.00 -29.52 16.92
C ILE A 8 -1.39 -28.07 17.26
N GLN A 9 -1.32 -27.70 18.53
CA GLN A 9 -1.65 -26.34 18.99
C GLN A 9 -0.64 -25.30 18.48
N ASP A 10 0.66 -25.60 18.55
CA ASP A 10 1.72 -24.72 18.04
C ASP A 10 1.62 -24.54 16.51
N GLU A 11 1.39 -25.64 15.78
CA GLU A 11 1.19 -25.59 14.33
C GLU A 11 -0.07 -24.79 13.95
N TYR A 12 -1.13 -24.88 14.75
CA TYR A 12 -2.35 -24.11 14.55
C TYR A 12 -2.11 -22.61 14.76
N ASP A 13 -1.43 -22.22 15.85
CA ASP A 13 -1.04 -20.84 16.12
C ASP A 13 -0.22 -20.26 14.97
N HIS A 14 0.85 -20.94 14.56
CA HIS A 14 1.69 -20.52 13.44
C HIS A 14 0.91 -20.43 12.12
N THR A 15 -0.03 -21.35 11.90
CA THR A 15 -0.85 -21.35 10.69
C THR A 15 -1.75 -20.11 10.66
N LEU A 16 -2.47 -19.81 11.74
CA LEU A 16 -3.35 -18.64 11.80
C LEU A 16 -2.57 -17.33 11.76
N SER A 17 -1.47 -17.25 12.51
CA SER A 17 -0.53 -16.13 12.49
C SER A 17 -0.12 -15.79 11.06
N ARG A 18 0.32 -16.79 10.29
CA ARG A 18 0.72 -16.62 8.88
C ARG A 18 -0.42 -16.11 8.00
N ARG A 19 -1.67 -16.53 8.22
CA ARG A 19 -2.82 -16.05 7.43
C ARG A 19 -3.11 -14.58 7.70
N VAL A 20 -3.09 -14.18 8.96
CA VAL A 20 -3.29 -12.78 9.37
C VAL A 20 -2.13 -11.90 8.89
N SER A 21 -0.88 -12.37 8.98
CA SER A 21 0.28 -11.65 8.42
C SER A 21 0.19 -11.50 6.90
N LEU A 22 -0.28 -12.52 6.18
CA LEU A 22 -0.51 -12.43 4.73
C LEU A 22 -1.60 -11.40 4.41
N LEU A 23 -2.69 -11.36 5.17
CA LEU A 23 -3.72 -10.33 5.03
C LEU A 23 -3.13 -8.92 5.20
N MET A 24 -2.36 -8.72 6.28
CA MET A 24 -1.65 -7.45 6.52
C MET A 24 -0.75 -7.08 5.34
N PHE A 25 0.00 -8.05 4.80
CA PHE A 25 0.84 -7.84 3.64
C PHE A 25 0.03 -7.42 2.40
N CYS A 26 -1.07 -8.10 2.09
CA CYS A 26 -1.96 -7.71 0.99
C CYS A 26 -2.50 -6.29 1.17
N TYR A 27 -2.88 -5.92 2.39
CA TYR A 27 -3.34 -4.57 2.73
C TYR A 27 -2.26 -3.50 2.58
N LEU A 28 -1.00 -3.79 2.90
CA LEU A 28 0.10 -2.84 2.67
C LEU A 28 0.30 -2.56 1.17
N ASN A 29 0.10 -3.57 0.31
CA ASN A 29 0.24 -3.47 -1.14
C ASN A 29 -0.92 -2.75 -1.86
N LEU A 30 -2.03 -2.45 -1.16
CA LEU A 30 -3.11 -1.62 -1.73
C LEU A 30 -2.74 -0.14 -1.85
N CYS A 31 -1.71 0.30 -1.12
CA CYS A 31 -1.03 1.59 -1.26
C CYS A 31 -1.94 2.82 -1.43
N THR A 32 -2.53 3.29 -0.32
CA THR A 32 -3.25 4.58 -0.24
C THR A 32 -2.36 5.74 0.21
N LYS A 33 -1.11 5.43 0.56
CA LYS A 33 -0.03 6.33 0.97
C LYS A 33 1.31 5.64 0.74
N ALA A 34 2.39 6.40 0.72
CA ALA A 34 3.76 5.92 0.54
C ALA A 34 4.22 5.19 1.78
N GLU A 35 4.39 3.88 1.62
CA GLU A 35 4.76 2.94 2.67
C GLU A 35 5.86 2.03 2.10
N PRO A 36 7.13 2.17 2.52
CA PRO A 36 8.25 1.41 1.96
C PRO A 36 8.05 -0.11 2.03
N ALA A 37 7.29 -0.60 3.00
CA ALA A 37 6.97 -2.02 3.16
C ALA A 37 6.21 -2.61 1.95
N ALA A 38 5.47 -1.79 1.19
CA ALA A 38 4.82 -2.24 -0.05
C ALA A 38 5.84 -2.61 -1.13
N LEU A 39 7.04 -2.03 -1.10
CA LEU A 39 8.06 -2.28 -2.12
C LEU A 39 8.86 -3.57 -1.88
N LEU A 40 8.61 -4.29 -0.77
CA LEU A 40 9.34 -5.51 -0.42
C LEU A 40 9.08 -6.67 -1.40
N SER A 41 7.94 -6.71 -2.09
CA SER A 41 7.66 -7.72 -3.12
C SER A 41 8.23 -7.38 -4.50
N VAL A 42 8.73 -6.15 -4.71
CA VAL A 42 9.16 -5.68 -6.04
C VAL A 42 10.33 -6.54 -6.53
N PRO A 43 10.13 -7.34 -7.60
CA PRO A 43 11.15 -8.26 -8.07
C PRO A 43 12.11 -7.55 -9.03
N VAL A 44 13.40 -7.51 -8.71
CA VAL A 44 14.41 -6.98 -9.63
C VAL A 44 15.20 -8.12 -10.26
N THR A 45 14.96 -8.39 -11.54
CA THR A 45 15.62 -9.50 -12.25
C THR A 45 16.82 -9.02 -13.07
N MET A 46 18.01 -9.54 -12.78
CA MET A 46 19.25 -9.25 -13.50
C MET A 46 20.03 -10.55 -13.74
N GLY A 47 20.48 -10.79 -14.98
CA GLY A 47 21.28 -11.98 -15.30
C GLY A 47 20.61 -13.32 -14.95
N GLY A 48 19.27 -13.38 -15.03
CA GLY A 48 18.48 -14.58 -14.68
C GLY A 48 18.29 -14.83 -13.19
N LYS A 49 18.77 -13.94 -12.31
CA LYS A 49 18.56 -13.99 -10.86
C LYS A 49 17.60 -12.89 -10.42
N SER A 50 16.80 -13.18 -9.38
CA SER A 50 15.94 -12.20 -8.73
C SER A 50 16.65 -11.64 -7.51
N TYR A 51 16.58 -10.33 -7.35
CA TYR A 51 17.13 -9.55 -6.26
C TYR A 51 16.00 -8.76 -5.59
N GLY A 52 16.15 -8.51 -4.30
CA GLY A 52 15.33 -7.55 -3.57
C GLY A 52 15.65 -6.12 -4.01
N LEU A 53 14.69 -5.22 -3.82
CA LEU A 53 14.86 -3.81 -4.18
C LEU A 53 15.99 -3.16 -3.37
N GLU A 54 16.13 -3.53 -2.10
CA GLU A 54 17.18 -3.09 -1.17
C GLU A 54 18.59 -3.49 -1.61
N GLU A 55 18.71 -4.54 -2.42
CA GLU A 55 19.99 -4.98 -2.96
C GLU A 55 20.48 -4.06 -4.09
N VAL A 56 19.57 -3.36 -4.76
CA VAL A 56 19.86 -2.59 -5.98
C VAL A 56 19.61 -1.08 -5.85
N ALA A 57 18.84 -0.66 -4.86
CA ALA A 57 18.48 0.73 -4.62
C ALA A 57 18.26 1.00 -3.13
N GLU A 58 18.43 2.26 -2.74
CA GLU A 58 17.94 2.79 -1.47
C GLU A 58 16.56 3.41 -1.67
N VAL A 59 15.66 3.19 -0.74
CA VAL A 59 14.28 3.71 -0.78
C VAL A 59 14.12 4.76 0.31
N MET A 60 13.70 5.96 -0.08
CA MET A 60 13.45 7.08 0.82
C MET A 60 12.00 7.55 0.68
N LEU A 61 11.38 7.88 1.80
CA LEU A 61 10.06 8.51 1.81
C LEU A 61 10.23 10.01 1.59
N LEU A 62 9.70 10.53 0.48
CA LEU A 62 9.74 11.97 0.21
C LEU A 62 8.59 12.68 0.94
N ASN A 63 7.39 12.13 0.82
CA ASN A 63 6.19 12.60 1.51
C ASN A 63 5.15 11.46 1.58
N LYS A 64 3.94 11.76 2.03
CA LYS A 64 2.85 10.78 2.18
C LYS A 64 2.40 10.11 0.87
N ASP A 65 2.71 10.66 -0.30
CA ASP A 65 2.24 10.18 -1.60
C ASP A 65 3.39 9.73 -2.51
N GLN A 66 4.66 9.97 -2.11
CA GLN A 66 5.83 9.78 -2.95
C GLN A 66 7.01 9.16 -2.22
N PHE A 67 7.73 8.31 -2.93
CA PHE A 67 9.04 7.80 -2.53
C PHE A 67 10.07 8.04 -3.63
N ILE A 68 11.31 8.19 -3.19
CA ILE A 68 12.50 8.31 -4.03
C ILE A 68 13.25 7.00 -3.94
N LEU A 69 13.54 6.38 -5.08
CA LEU A 69 14.48 5.27 -5.16
C LEU A 69 15.79 5.81 -5.73
N VAL A 70 16.87 5.61 -4.98
CA VAL A 70 18.24 5.93 -5.39
C VAL A 70 18.90 4.63 -5.82
N PRO A 71 19.00 4.36 -7.14
CA PRO A 71 19.68 3.18 -7.64
C PRO A 71 21.15 3.21 -7.22
N LYS A 72 21.70 2.07 -6.78
CA LYS A 72 23.14 1.95 -6.50
C LYS A 72 24.01 2.17 -7.75
N LYS A 73 23.42 1.99 -8.93
CA LYS A 73 23.99 2.30 -10.25
C LYS A 73 22.90 2.75 -11.21
N ASN A 74 23.14 3.77 -12.01
CA ASN A 74 22.19 4.24 -13.04
C ASN A 74 21.73 3.12 -13.99
N ALA A 75 22.62 2.16 -14.30
CA ALA A 75 22.29 1.00 -15.12
C ALA A 75 21.14 0.13 -14.56
N TYR A 76 20.86 0.20 -13.25
CA TYR A 76 19.80 -0.56 -12.61
C TYR A 76 18.41 0.07 -12.75
N ILE A 77 18.31 1.34 -13.19
CA ILE A 77 17.02 2.05 -13.30
C ILE A 77 16.00 1.25 -14.12
N SER A 78 16.41 0.75 -15.29
CA SER A 78 15.51 0.04 -16.20
C SER A 78 14.93 -1.25 -15.59
N VAL A 79 15.73 -1.99 -14.82
CA VAL A 79 15.29 -3.24 -14.17
C VAL A 79 14.47 -2.97 -12.91
N ILE A 80 14.76 -1.89 -12.18
CA ILE A 80 13.96 -1.43 -11.04
C ILE A 80 12.58 -0.99 -11.54
N LEU A 81 12.51 -0.13 -12.55
CA LEU A 81 11.24 0.33 -13.14
C LEU A 81 10.39 -0.84 -13.65
N ARG A 82 11.02 -1.86 -14.26
CA ARG A 82 10.31 -3.07 -14.68
C ARG A 82 9.72 -3.84 -13.49
N GLY A 83 10.45 -3.95 -12.39
CA GLY A 83 9.96 -4.55 -11.15
C GLY A 83 8.77 -3.76 -10.61
N LEU A 84 8.89 -2.44 -10.51
CA LEU A 84 7.83 -1.54 -10.04
C LEU A 84 6.57 -1.65 -10.90
N MET A 85 6.69 -1.60 -12.23
CA MET A 85 5.53 -1.73 -13.12
C MET A 85 4.86 -3.10 -13.08
N LYS A 86 5.59 -4.15 -12.67
CA LYS A 86 5.03 -5.48 -12.53
C LYS A 86 4.20 -5.63 -11.25
N GLU A 87 4.70 -5.06 -10.15
CA GLU A 87 4.06 -5.18 -8.83
C GLU A 87 3.02 -4.07 -8.59
N HIS A 88 3.36 -2.84 -8.98
CA HIS A 88 2.56 -1.62 -8.85
C HIS A 88 2.45 -0.89 -10.19
N PRO A 89 1.73 -1.47 -11.18
CA PRO A 89 1.50 -0.82 -12.48
C PRO A 89 0.78 0.53 -12.37
N GLU A 90 0.07 0.78 -11.28
CA GLU A 90 -0.64 2.03 -11.00
C GLU A 90 0.28 3.18 -10.58
N PHE A 91 1.50 2.91 -10.13
CA PHE A 91 2.41 3.98 -9.71
C PHE A 91 2.91 4.79 -10.89
N LYS A 92 2.88 6.12 -10.73
CA LYS A 92 3.49 7.03 -11.69
C LYS A 92 4.97 7.16 -11.37
N ASN A 93 5.81 6.61 -12.25
CA ASN A 93 7.25 6.60 -12.10
C ASN A 93 7.90 7.63 -13.04
N GLU A 94 8.74 8.49 -12.49
CA GLU A 94 9.52 9.49 -13.23
C GLU A 94 11.01 9.33 -12.92
N ILE A 95 11.86 9.47 -13.93
CA ILE A 95 13.31 9.55 -13.71
C ILE A 95 13.65 11.02 -13.51
N LYS A 96 14.34 11.34 -12.43
CA LYS A 96 14.85 12.68 -12.14
C LYS A 96 16.36 12.62 -11.99
N ALA A 97 17.01 13.74 -12.27
CA ALA A 97 18.41 13.95 -11.92
C ALA A 97 18.49 14.76 -10.63
N PHE A 98 19.54 14.53 -9.84
CA PHE A 98 19.83 15.29 -8.64
C PHE A 98 21.14 16.07 -8.84
N ASP A 99 21.06 17.40 -8.75
CA ASP A 99 22.20 18.30 -8.91
C ASP A 99 22.88 18.69 -7.57
N GLY A 100 22.40 18.15 -6.45
CA GLY A 100 22.84 18.49 -5.09
C GLY A 100 21.87 19.37 -4.31
N GLU A 101 21.01 20.13 -5.01
CA GLU A 101 20.04 21.04 -4.37
C GLU A 101 18.59 20.72 -4.76
N LYS A 102 18.35 20.26 -6.00
CA LYS A 102 17.01 20.10 -6.58
C LYS A 102 16.89 18.83 -7.41
N LEU A 103 15.65 18.39 -7.55
CA LEU A 103 15.26 17.38 -8.52
C LEU A 103 14.98 18.05 -9.86
N LEU A 104 15.77 17.72 -10.87
CA LEU A 104 15.66 18.24 -12.23
C LEU A 104 15.21 17.11 -13.17
N ASN A 105 14.76 17.47 -14.38
CA ASN A 105 14.64 16.44 -15.41
C ASN A 105 16.06 16.06 -15.88
N PRO A 106 16.30 14.80 -16.29
CA PRO A 106 17.61 14.37 -16.74
C PRO A 106 18.17 15.22 -17.89
N ASP A 107 17.29 15.73 -18.77
CA ASP A 107 17.67 16.54 -19.92
C ASP A 107 18.06 17.99 -19.56
N ASP A 108 17.76 18.43 -18.32
CA ASP A 108 18.05 19.78 -17.82
C ASP A 108 19.43 19.86 -17.13
N VAL A 109 20.18 18.75 -17.06
CA VAL A 109 21.46 18.67 -16.34
C VAL A 109 22.63 18.67 -17.31
N GLU A 110 23.59 19.58 -17.09
CA GLU A 110 24.78 19.72 -17.93
C GLU A 110 25.87 18.66 -17.66
N ASP A 111 25.78 17.94 -16.53
CA ASP A 111 26.68 16.83 -16.20
C ASP A 111 26.52 15.66 -17.18
N GLU A 112 27.62 15.13 -17.72
CA GLU A 112 27.62 13.97 -18.60
C GLU A 112 27.20 12.68 -17.89
N ASN A 113 27.35 12.59 -16.57
CA ASN A 113 26.97 11.44 -15.75
C ASN A 113 26.18 11.85 -14.50
N PRO A 114 24.96 12.39 -14.65
CA PRO A 114 24.18 12.87 -13.53
C PRO A 114 23.76 11.69 -12.62
N ILE A 115 23.59 11.99 -11.33
CA ILE A 115 22.98 11.05 -10.39
C ILE A 115 21.49 10.98 -10.72
N LEU A 116 21.06 9.82 -11.22
CA LEU A 116 19.68 9.58 -11.60
C LEU A 116 18.94 8.84 -10.49
N LEU A 117 17.72 9.25 -10.22
CA LEU A 117 16.83 8.63 -9.24
C LEU A 117 15.44 8.41 -9.84
N ILE A 118 14.66 7.55 -9.20
CA ILE A 118 13.27 7.26 -9.59
C ILE A 118 12.37 7.93 -8.55
N LEU A 119 11.59 8.90 -8.98
CA LEU A 119 10.49 9.45 -8.21
C LEU A 119 9.24 8.65 -8.54
N SER A 120 8.71 7.94 -7.56
CA SER A 120 7.50 7.13 -7.73
C SER A 120 6.38 7.71 -6.88
N THR A 121 5.28 8.01 -7.55
CA THR A 121 4.09 8.66 -6.98
C THR A 121 2.95 7.65 -6.93
N ILE A 122 2.39 7.48 -5.75
CA ILE A 122 1.19 6.67 -5.54
C ILE A 122 0.01 7.45 -6.08
N PRO A 123 -0.89 6.80 -6.84
CA PRO A 123 -2.05 7.50 -7.38
C PRO A 123 -2.89 8.07 -6.24
N GLU A 124 -3.68 9.09 -6.54
CA GLU A 124 -4.66 9.56 -5.58
C GLU A 124 -5.80 8.56 -5.46
N VAL A 125 -6.49 8.58 -4.32
CA VAL A 125 -7.67 7.75 -4.10
C VAL A 125 -8.87 8.57 -4.53
N ASN A 126 -9.16 8.62 -5.83
CA ASN A 126 -10.41 9.20 -6.35
C ASN A 126 -11.59 8.23 -6.13
N LYS A 127 -12.80 8.59 -6.58
CA LYS A 127 -14.01 7.78 -6.34
C LYS A 127 -13.90 6.35 -6.88
N ASP A 128 -13.44 6.18 -8.12
CA ASP A 128 -13.31 4.86 -8.73
C ASP A 128 -12.30 3.99 -7.98
N ARG A 129 -11.15 4.58 -7.61
CA ARG A 129 -10.13 3.87 -6.84
C ARG A 129 -10.58 3.57 -5.42
N TYR A 130 -11.30 4.47 -4.77
CA TYR A 130 -11.90 4.25 -3.45
C TYR A 130 -12.80 3.01 -3.46
N ASP A 131 -13.71 2.92 -4.42
CA ASP A 131 -14.64 1.78 -4.53
C ASP A 131 -13.87 0.48 -4.85
N ALA A 132 -12.87 0.54 -5.72
CA ALA A 132 -12.02 -0.61 -6.04
C ALA A 132 -11.21 -1.09 -4.82
N LEU A 133 -10.67 -0.16 -4.03
CA LEU A 133 -9.89 -0.46 -2.82
C LEU A 133 -10.76 -1.12 -1.75
N LEU A 134 -11.95 -0.59 -1.45
CA LEU A 134 -12.86 -1.20 -0.48
C LEU A 134 -13.25 -2.62 -0.89
N LYS A 135 -13.54 -2.82 -2.18
CA LYS A 135 -13.82 -4.17 -2.71
C LYS A 135 -12.61 -5.10 -2.56
N ALA A 136 -11.40 -4.61 -2.81
CA ALA A 136 -10.19 -5.41 -2.63
C ALA A 136 -9.95 -5.76 -1.16
N VAL A 137 -10.21 -4.83 -0.23
CA VAL A 137 -10.17 -5.05 1.22
C VAL A 137 -11.11 -6.19 1.60
N ASP A 138 -12.36 -6.15 1.15
CA ASP A 138 -13.34 -7.22 1.41
C ASP A 138 -12.89 -8.57 0.84
N ILE A 139 -12.39 -8.62 -0.39
CA ILE A 139 -11.91 -9.85 -1.03
C ILE A 139 -10.78 -10.50 -0.21
N PHE A 140 -9.78 -9.72 0.20
CA PHE A 140 -8.66 -10.26 0.99
C PHE A 140 -9.10 -10.69 2.39
N TYR A 141 -9.97 -9.92 3.03
CA TYR A 141 -10.55 -10.27 4.32
C TYR A 141 -11.31 -11.59 4.26
N ASP A 142 -12.23 -11.73 3.30
CA ASP A 142 -13.07 -12.91 3.15
C ASP A 142 -12.23 -14.14 2.84
N LYS A 143 -11.20 -14.00 1.98
CA LYS A 143 -10.24 -15.07 1.73
C LYS A 143 -9.52 -15.51 3.01
N CYS A 144 -9.04 -14.56 3.81
CA CYS A 144 -8.40 -14.87 5.08
C CYS A 144 -9.35 -15.58 6.04
N LYS A 145 -10.59 -15.08 6.17
CA LYS A 145 -11.64 -15.67 7.01
C LYS A 145 -11.94 -17.12 6.63
N VAL A 146 -12.20 -17.38 5.36
CA VAL A 146 -12.49 -18.73 4.84
C VAL A 146 -11.33 -19.68 5.07
N GLU A 147 -10.08 -19.24 4.83
CA GLU A 147 -8.90 -20.06 5.10
C GLU A 147 -8.76 -20.38 6.60
N MET A 148 -8.95 -19.39 7.48
CA MET A 148 -8.90 -19.61 8.93
C MET A 148 -9.99 -20.58 9.41
N GLU A 149 -11.23 -20.45 8.93
CA GLU A 149 -12.33 -21.38 9.26
C GLU A 149 -12.01 -22.83 8.82
N LYS A 150 -11.42 -22.99 7.63
CA LYS A 150 -10.95 -24.29 7.15
C LYS A 150 -9.87 -24.87 8.05
N TYR A 151 -8.89 -24.07 8.48
CA TYR A 151 -7.85 -24.54 9.39
C TYR A 151 -8.40 -24.88 10.77
N LYS A 152 -9.30 -24.06 11.32
CA LYS A 152 -10.00 -24.36 12.58
C LYS A 152 -10.64 -25.73 12.52
N ALA A 153 -11.44 -26.01 11.49
CA ALA A 153 -12.09 -27.31 11.34
C ALA A 153 -11.08 -28.48 11.26
N ASN A 154 -9.99 -28.31 10.51
CA ASN A 154 -8.95 -29.33 10.35
C ASN A 154 -8.21 -29.61 11.68
N TYR A 155 -7.73 -28.57 12.36
CA TYR A 155 -6.98 -28.72 13.61
C TYR A 155 -7.87 -29.18 14.76
N THR A 156 -9.15 -28.79 14.80
CA THR A 156 -10.13 -29.36 15.74
C THR A 156 -10.29 -30.87 15.54
N ALA A 157 -10.39 -31.34 14.29
CA ALA A 157 -10.49 -32.78 14.00
C ALA A 157 -9.21 -33.54 14.41
N GLN A 158 -8.03 -32.99 14.11
CA GLN A 158 -6.75 -33.57 14.53
C GLN A 158 -6.61 -33.61 16.06
N LEU A 159 -7.04 -32.56 16.75
CA LEU A 159 -7.03 -32.49 18.20
C LEU A 159 -7.95 -33.55 18.83
N VAL A 160 -9.17 -33.71 18.32
CA VAL A 160 -10.09 -34.76 18.78
C VAL A 160 -9.46 -36.15 18.61
N GLN A 161 -8.87 -36.42 17.45
CA GLN A 161 -8.17 -37.69 17.20
C GLN A 161 -6.96 -37.89 18.14
N ALA A 162 -6.22 -36.83 18.46
CA ALA A 162 -5.08 -36.91 19.38
C ALA A 162 -5.52 -37.21 20.82
N LEU A 163 -6.62 -36.59 21.26
CA LEU A 163 -7.22 -36.78 22.60
C LEU A 163 -7.77 -38.19 22.80
N GLU A 164 -8.41 -38.78 21.78
CA GLU A 164 -8.86 -40.19 21.83
C GLU A 164 -7.71 -41.18 22.07
N ASN A 165 -6.49 -40.82 21.63
CA ASN A 165 -5.29 -41.65 21.73
C ASN A 165 -4.41 -41.33 22.96
N ASN A 166 -4.74 -40.28 23.74
CA ASN A 166 -4.00 -39.84 24.92
C ASN A 166 -4.93 -39.61 26.12
N THR A 167 -5.11 -40.63 26.96
CA THR A 167 -5.99 -40.62 28.13
C THR A 167 -5.50 -39.79 29.32
N SER A 168 -4.29 -39.23 29.28
CA SER A 168 -3.70 -38.44 30.37
C SER A 168 -3.88 -36.94 30.25
N GLU A 169 -4.33 -36.44 29.10
CA GLU A 169 -4.54 -35.00 28.88
C GLU A 169 -5.98 -34.58 29.15
N ASN A 170 -6.15 -33.33 29.60
CA ASN A 170 -7.46 -32.73 29.84
C ASN A 170 -8.06 -32.25 28.50
N PRO A 171 -9.13 -32.89 27.99
CA PRO A 171 -9.72 -32.54 26.70
C PRO A 171 -10.28 -31.12 26.65
N ASP A 172 -10.75 -30.59 27.78
CA ASP A 172 -11.38 -29.27 27.84
C ASP A 172 -10.30 -28.19 27.73
N GLU A 173 -9.20 -28.32 28.48
CA GLU A 173 -8.08 -27.37 28.41
C GLU A 173 -7.48 -27.30 26.99
N ALA A 174 -7.35 -28.44 26.32
CA ALA A 174 -6.78 -28.49 24.98
C ALA A 174 -7.68 -27.83 23.93
N LYS A 175 -9.01 -27.97 24.07
CA LYS A 175 -10.00 -27.30 23.20
C LYS A 175 -10.06 -25.80 23.49
N ASP A 176 -10.03 -25.41 24.77
CA ASP A 176 -10.07 -24.01 25.19
C ASP A 176 -8.87 -23.23 24.64
N LYS A 177 -7.67 -23.82 24.67
CA LYS A 177 -6.48 -23.23 24.05
C LYS A 177 -6.67 -23.02 22.54
N LEU A 178 -7.20 -24.02 21.83
CA LEU A 178 -7.43 -23.92 20.39
C LEU A 178 -8.46 -22.83 20.05
N GLU A 179 -9.51 -22.71 20.85
CA GLU A 179 -10.51 -21.63 20.69
C GLU A 179 -9.92 -20.25 20.99
N GLN A 180 -9.13 -20.12 22.06
CA GLN A 180 -8.45 -18.87 22.41
C GLN A 180 -7.51 -18.39 21.29
N THR A 181 -6.74 -19.30 20.70
CA THR A 181 -5.89 -18.99 19.53
C THR A 181 -6.76 -18.52 18.36
N ASN A 182 -7.86 -19.20 18.08
CA ASN A 182 -8.78 -18.80 17.01
C ASN A 182 -9.36 -17.39 17.23
N ASP A 183 -9.80 -17.09 18.45
CA ASP A 183 -10.42 -15.81 18.81
C ASP A 183 -9.41 -14.67 18.73
N THR A 184 -8.18 -14.91 19.16
CA THR A 184 -7.07 -13.95 19.06
C THR A 184 -6.85 -13.52 17.62
N TYR A 185 -6.67 -14.47 16.70
CA TYR A 185 -6.42 -14.14 15.30
C TYR A 185 -7.67 -13.64 14.57
N THR A 186 -8.86 -14.06 14.99
CA THR A 186 -10.13 -13.52 14.48
C THR A 186 -10.22 -12.03 14.78
N LYS A 187 -9.95 -11.64 16.03
CA LYS A 187 -9.91 -10.24 16.44
C LYS A 187 -8.84 -9.45 15.67
N MET A 188 -7.61 -9.97 15.55
CA MET A 188 -6.56 -9.31 14.77
C MET A 188 -6.95 -9.10 13.30
N ARG A 189 -7.58 -10.10 12.66
CA ARG A 189 -8.08 -10.00 11.29
C ARG A 189 -9.12 -8.88 11.15
N ASP A 190 -10.05 -8.80 12.10
CA ASP A 190 -11.14 -7.81 12.08
C ASP A 190 -10.59 -6.39 12.30
N GLU A 191 -9.68 -6.21 13.26
CA GLU A 191 -8.98 -4.94 13.51
C GLU A 191 -8.18 -4.47 12.29
N LEU A 192 -7.51 -5.39 11.58
CA LEU A 192 -6.79 -5.06 10.34
C LEU A 192 -7.74 -4.53 9.26
N LYS A 193 -8.93 -5.13 9.12
CA LYS A 193 -9.94 -4.67 8.15
C LYS A 193 -10.41 -3.27 8.49
N GLU A 194 -10.83 -3.05 9.73
CA GLU A 194 -11.31 -1.73 10.19
C GLU A 194 -10.26 -0.65 9.98
N LYS A 195 -9.00 -0.93 10.38
CA LYS A 195 -7.89 0.00 10.18
C LYS A 195 -7.67 0.33 8.72
N LYS A 196 -7.71 -0.68 7.83
CA LYS A 196 -7.49 -0.45 6.40
C LYS A 196 -8.66 0.29 5.75
N ILE A 197 -9.91 -0.01 6.11
CA ILE A 197 -11.08 0.75 5.62
C ILE A 197 -10.93 2.23 5.99
N LYS A 198 -10.64 2.52 7.25
CA LYS A 198 -10.42 3.89 7.71
C LYS A 198 -9.27 4.58 6.97
N GLU A 199 -8.18 3.88 6.71
CA GLU A 199 -7.05 4.40 5.94
C GLU A 199 -7.43 4.76 4.49
N VAL A 200 -8.32 3.97 3.86
CA VAL A 200 -8.85 4.21 2.52
C VAL A 200 -9.82 5.41 2.54
N GLU A 201 -10.70 5.49 3.53
CA GLU A 201 -11.60 6.63 3.74
C GLU A 201 -10.83 7.92 3.95
N ASP A 202 -9.83 7.93 4.83
CA ASP A 202 -8.98 9.10 5.10
C ASP A 202 -8.26 9.55 3.82
N ALA A 203 -7.81 8.61 2.97
CA ALA A 203 -7.18 8.94 1.69
C ALA A 203 -8.15 9.56 0.69
N TYR A 204 -9.39 9.07 0.62
CA TYR A 204 -10.43 9.64 -0.22
C TYR A 204 -10.86 11.03 0.26
N GLN A 205 -10.98 11.24 1.59
CA GLN A 205 -11.28 12.58 2.13
C GLN A 205 -10.17 13.59 1.83
N ARG A 206 -8.90 13.16 1.86
CA ARG A 206 -7.78 14.02 1.43
C ARG A 206 -7.89 14.40 -0.05
N TYR A 207 -8.31 13.47 -0.91
CA TYR A 207 -8.54 13.76 -2.32
C TYR A 207 -9.66 14.80 -2.51
N LEU A 208 -10.82 14.61 -1.86
CA LEU A 208 -11.94 15.56 -1.95
C LEU A 208 -11.58 16.96 -1.44
N ALA A 209 -10.79 17.04 -0.37
CA ALA A 209 -10.31 18.32 0.16
C ALA A 209 -9.43 19.05 -0.87
N LYS A 210 -8.48 18.35 -1.53
CA LYS A 210 -7.64 18.93 -2.59
C LYS A 210 -8.47 19.42 -3.77
N GLU A 211 -9.40 18.61 -4.27
CA GLU A 211 -10.28 18.99 -5.39
C GLU A 211 -11.10 20.25 -5.06
N THR A 212 -11.60 20.36 -3.82
CA THR A 212 -12.36 21.54 -3.37
C THR A 212 -11.47 22.78 -3.32
N GLU A 213 -10.24 22.66 -2.82
CA GLU A 213 -9.26 23.75 -2.80
C GLU A 213 -8.89 24.19 -4.22
N GLU A 214 -8.64 23.25 -5.13
CA GLU A 214 -8.33 23.54 -6.53
C GLU A 214 -9.50 24.18 -7.26
N GLU A 215 -10.74 23.73 -7.01
CA GLU A 215 -11.94 24.35 -7.58
C GLU A 215 -12.13 25.78 -7.07
N ASN A 216 -11.89 26.04 -5.78
CA ASN A 216 -11.98 27.37 -5.20
C ASN A 216 -10.91 28.31 -5.79
N LEU A 217 -9.66 27.85 -5.89
CA LEU A 217 -8.59 28.61 -6.52
C LEU A 217 -8.91 28.94 -7.99
N ARG A 218 -9.47 27.99 -8.74
CA ARG A 218 -9.91 28.23 -10.11
C ARG A 218 -11.04 29.26 -10.20
N LYS A 219 -12.01 29.22 -9.28
CA LYS A 219 -13.08 30.23 -9.21
C LYS A 219 -12.52 31.61 -8.87
N GLU A 220 -11.60 31.70 -7.91
CA GLU A 220 -10.92 32.96 -7.58
C GLU A 220 -10.10 33.51 -8.76
N GLU A 221 -9.42 32.65 -9.52
CA GLU A 221 -8.72 33.05 -10.75
C GLU A 221 -9.67 33.51 -11.86
N GLU A 222 -10.81 32.85 -12.02
CA GLU A 222 -11.85 33.22 -12.98
C GLU A 222 -12.54 34.54 -12.58
N GLU A 223 -12.83 34.76 -11.30
CA GLU A 223 -13.37 36.01 -10.75
C GLU A 223 -12.35 37.15 -10.89
N ALA A 224 -11.07 36.93 -10.55
CA ALA A 224 -10.02 37.94 -10.72
C ALA A 224 -9.78 38.30 -12.21
N ARG A 225 -9.97 37.36 -13.13
CA ARG A 225 -9.94 37.63 -14.58
C ARG A 225 -11.20 38.35 -15.05
N GLY A 226 -12.37 38.00 -14.52
CA GLY A 226 -13.65 38.66 -14.79
C GLY A 226 -13.68 40.11 -14.32
N GLU A 227 -13.16 40.40 -13.12
CA GLU A 227 -13.02 41.76 -12.59
C GLU A 227 -12.01 42.59 -13.40
N LYS A 228 -10.89 42.00 -13.83
CA LYS A 228 -9.94 42.69 -14.73
C LYS A 228 -10.54 43.02 -16.10
N ALA A 229 -11.39 42.14 -16.64
CA ALA A 229 -12.11 42.42 -17.88
C ALA A 229 -13.14 43.55 -17.68
N GLY A 230 -13.88 43.55 -16.56
CA GLY A 230 -14.81 44.62 -16.19
C GLY A 230 -14.14 45.98 -15.96
N PHE A 231 -12.96 46.00 -15.32
CA PHE A 231 -12.16 47.21 -15.15
C PHE A 231 -11.64 47.77 -16.48
N SER A 232 -11.24 46.91 -17.43
CA SER A 232 -10.81 47.35 -18.76
C SER A 232 -11.95 47.93 -19.60
N LEU A 233 -13.18 47.42 -19.42
CA LEU A 233 -14.35 47.91 -20.13
C LEU A 233 -14.83 49.27 -19.60
N ASN A 234 -14.80 49.48 -18.28
CA ASN A 234 -15.17 50.76 -17.68
C ASN A 234 -14.20 51.89 -18.03
N MET A 235 -12.88 51.63 -18.14
CA MET A 235 -11.93 52.65 -18.60
C MET A 235 -12.10 53.03 -20.07
N LEU A 236 -12.63 52.14 -20.93
CA LEU A 236 -12.91 52.46 -22.34
C LEU A 236 -14.21 53.26 -22.54
N ILE A 237 -15.09 53.27 -21.54
CA ILE A 237 -16.36 54.01 -21.57
C ILE A 237 -16.16 55.43 -21.02
N GLU A 238 -15.30 55.61 -20.01
CA GLU A 238 -14.98 56.94 -19.46
C GLU A 238 -14.15 57.82 -20.41
N ASP A 239 -13.40 57.24 -21.35
CA ASP A 239 -12.63 57.99 -22.38
C ASP A 239 -13.46 58.43 -23.61
N ASN A 240 -14.78 58.17 -23.64
CA ASN A 240 -15.67 58.54 -24.76
C ASN A 240 -16.73 59.60 -24.41
N GLU A 241 -16.66 60.22 -23.23
CA GLU A 241 -17.49 61.37 -22.85
C GLU A 241 -16.64 62.66 -22.79
N GLU A 242 -16.11 63.11 -23.95
CA GLU A 242 -15.73 64.52 -24.20
C GLU A 242 -16.50 65.09 -25.39
#